data_AF-A0A8T4FIX3-F1
#
_entry.id   AF-A0A8T4FIX3-F1
#
_cell.length_a   1.000
_cell.length_b   1.000
_cell.length_c   1.000
_cell.angle_alpha   90.00
_cell.angle_beta   90.00
_cell.angle_gamma   90.00
#
_symmetry.space_group_name_H-M   'P 1'
#
loop_
_entity.id
_entity.type
_entity.pdbx_description
1 polymer ?
#
loop_
_entity_poly.entity_id
_entity_poly.type
_entity_poly.pdbx_seq_one_letter_code
_entity_poly.pdbx_strand_id
1 'polypeptide(L)'
;MTDEDGKSGILKRRLEDILFELGEDRHMNELLLLRSSTKKGASADELMNNVIHPTLEDLEFYLHYYADSGMTDTELKKLISEWIEAQKDKKIIEKK
;
A
#
# COMPACT_ATOMS: atom_id res chain seq x y z
N MET A 1 22.20 -19.82 -19.72
CA MET A 1 21.57 -20.81 -18.84
C MET A 1 20.54 -20.03 -18.05
N THR A 2 19.31 -20.05 -18.52
CA THR A 2 18.18 -19.38 -17.88
C THR A 2 17.65 -20.35 -16.84
N ASP A 3 18.07 -20.16 -15.59
CA ASP A 3 17.47 -20.89 -14.49
C ASP A 3 16.10 -20.27 -14.18
N GLU A 4 15.13 -21.14 -14.32
CA GLU A 4 13.71 -21.00 -14.02
C GLU A 4 13.54 -20.85 -12.51
N ASP A 5 12.97 -19.73 -12.04
CA ASP A 5 12.05 -19.67 -10.88
C ASP A 5 11.71 -18.22 -10.47
N GLY A 6 11.36 -17.38 -11.45
CA GLY A 6 10.80 -16.04 -11.21
C GLY A 6 9.31 -16.04 -10.86
N LYS A 7 8.78 -17.12 -10.28
CA LYS A 7 7.35 -17.27 -9.98
C LYS A 7 7.20 -17.78 -8.55
N SER A 8 6.49 -17.02 -7.69
CA SER A 8 6.22 -17.32 -6.27
C SER A 8 7.12 -16.62 -5.22
N GLY A 9 7.33 -15.31 -5.36
CA GLY A 9 8.01 -14.49 -4.33
C GLY A 9 7.13 -13.42 -3.65
N ILE A 10 6.15 -12.85 -4.36
CA ILE A 10 5.44 -11.63 -3.90
C ILE A 10 4.71 -11.86 -2.57
N LEU A 11 4.01 -12.99 -2.43
CA LEU A 11 3.26 -13.35 -1.22
C LEU A 11 4.13 -13.73 -0.01
N LYS A 12 5.45 -13.85 -0.19
CA LYS A 12 6.42 -14.11 0.90
C LYS A 12 7.16 -12.87 1.36
N ARG A 13 7.14 -11.79 0.56
CA ARG A 13 7.77 -10.52 0.92
C ARG A 13 6.88 -9.78 1.93
N ARG A 14 7.48 -9.10 2.89
CA ARG A 14 6.73 -8.22 3.79
C ARG A 14 6.30 -6.99 3.03
N LEU A 15 5.15 -6.43 3.39
CA LEU A 15 4.62 -5.24 2.73
C LEU A 15 5.61 -4.06 2.79
N GLU A 16 6.28 -3.86 3.93
CA GLU A 16 7.26 -2.78 4.06
C GLU A 16 8.44 -2.93 3.09
N ASP A 17 8.93 -4.17 2.90
CA ASP A 17 10.01 -4.47 1.97
C ASP A 17 9.57 -4.19 0.52
N ILE A 18 8.34 -4.60 0.16
CA ILE A 18 7.77 -4.35 -1.17
C ILE A 18 7.67 -2.83 -1.43
N LEU A 19 7.13 -2.06 -0.48
CA LEU A 19 6.97 -0.62 -0.62
C LEU A 19 8.33 0.08 -0.78
N PHE A 20 9.33 -0.34 -0.01
CA PHE A 20 10.67 0.21 -0.06
C PHE A 20 11.39 -0.12 -1.39
N GLU A 21 11.41 -1.40 -1.78
CA GLU A 21 12.07 -1.87 -3.02
C GLU A 21 11.50 -1.20 -4.28
N LEU A 22 10.18 -0.98 -4.30
CA LEU A 22 9.49 -0.38 -5.44
C LEU A 22 9.49 1.15 -5.41
N GLY A 23 9.95 1.77 -4.32
CA GLY A 23 9.95 3.22 -4.12
C GLY A 23 8.54 3.81 -3.96
N GLU A 24 7.60 3.03 -3.44
CA GLU A 24 6.23 3.47 -3.12
C GLU A 24 6.05 3.91 -1.66
N ASP A 25 7.11 3.82 -0.85
CA ASP A 25 7.17 4.29 0.54
C ASP A 25 6.74 5.77 0.67
N ARG A 26 7.21 6.62 -0.25
CA ARG A 26 6.85 8.04 -0.28
C ARG A 26 5.36 8.24 -0.58
N HIS A 27 4.82 7.54 -1.57
CA HIS A 27 3.40 7.64 -1.92
C HIS A 27 2.50 7.12 -0.80
N MET A 28 2.91 6.04 -0.14
CA MET A 28 2.22 5.52 1.03
C MET A 28 2.22 6.53 2.19
N ASN A 29 3.38 7.14 2.47
CA ASN A 29 3.50 8.18 3.49
C ASN A 29 2.59 9.39 3.21
N GLU A 30 2.47 9.82 1.95
CA GLU A 30 1.53 10.88 1.57
C GLU A 30 0.07 10.50 1.87
N LEU A 31 -0.33 9.26 1.55
CA LEU A 31 -1.67 8.76 1.88
C LEU A 31 -1.90 8.72 3.40
N LEU A 32 -0.93 8.22 4.17
CA LEU A 32 -1.02 8.15 5.62
C LEU A 32 -1.11 9.54 6.26
N LEU A 33 -0.32 10.51 5.77
CA LEU A 33 -0.39 11.91 6.20
C LEU A 33 -1.76 12.52 5.87
N LEU A 34 -2.28 12.28 4.66
CA LEU A 34 -3.61 12.75 4.27
C LEU A 34 -4.70 12.16 5.18
N ARG A 35 -4.67 10.85 5.45
CA ARG A 35 -5.64 10.19 6.33
C ARG A 35 -5.53 10.72 7.77
N SER A 36 -4.30 10.85 8.29
CA SER A 36 -4.02 11.36 9.64
C SER A 36 -4.45 12.81 9.81
N SER A 37 -4.33 13.65 8.78
CA SER A 37 -4.74 15.07 8.83
C SER A 37 -6.21 15.29 9.18
N THR A 38 -7.05 14.26 8.95
CA THR A 38 -8.47 14.30 9.30
C THR A 38 -8.77 14.01 10.76
N LYS A 39 -7.77 13.59 11.55
CA LYS A 39 -7.88 13.24 12.97
C LYS A 39 -7.17 14.29 13.85
N LYS A 40 -7.67 15.52 13.84
CA LYS A 40 -7.10 16.61 14.67
C LYS A 40 -7.14 16.23 16.15
N GLY A 41 -6.00 16.37 16.83
CA GLY A 41 -5.87 16.11 18.27
C GLY A 41 -5.73 14.63 18.65
N ALA A 42 -5.68 13.72 17.67
CA ALA A 42 -5.41 12.31 17.95
C ALA A 42 -3.99 12.12 18.48
N SER A 43 -3.87 11.26 19.48
CA SER A 43 -2.60 10.77 19.99
C SER A 43 -1.86 9.90 18.97
N ALA A 44 -0.58 9.65 19.22
CA ALA A 44 0.23 8.77 18.37
C ALA A 44 -0.36 7.35 18.30
N ASP A 45 -0.82 6.81 19.43
CA ASP A 45 -1.43 5.48 19.49
C ASP A 45 -2.76 5.42 18.71
N GLU A 46 -3.56 6.47 18.77
CA GLU A 46 -4.80 6.55 17.99
C GLU A 46 -4.51 6.62 16.48
N LEU A 47 -3.49 7.36 16.06
CA LEU A 47 -3.08 7.41 14.66
C LEU A 47 -2.53 6.04 14.21
N MET A 48 -1.72 5.41 15.04
CA MET A 48 -1.15 4.09 14.75
C MET A 48 -2.24 3.04 14.55
N ASN A 49 -3.15 2.92 15.52
CA ASN A 49 -4.16 1.86 15.53
C ASN A 49 -5.38 2.13 14.63
N ASN A 50 -5.73 3.39 14.38
CA ASN A 50 -6.95 3.72 13.61
C ASN A 50 -6.66 4.28 12.21
N VAL A 51 -5.40 4.54 11.88
CA VAL A 51 -5.02 5.07 10.56
C VAL A 51 -3.92 4.23 9.95
N ILE A 52 -2.77 4.10 10.61
CA ILE A 52 -1.59 3.48 9.99
C ILE A 52 -1.80 1.98 9.79
N HIS A 53 -2.01 1.21 10.85
CA HIS A 53 -2.21 -0.24 10.74
C HIS A 53 -3.38 -0.60 9.81
N PRO A 54 -4.59 -0.01 9.96
CA PRO A 54 -5.70 -0.34 9.06
C PRO A 54 -5.39 -0.02 7.58
N THR A 55 -4.66 1.06 7.29
CA THR A 55 -4.32 1.40 5.90
C THR A 55 -3.35 0.38 5.29
N LEU A 56 -2.38 -0.09 6.08
CA LEU A 56 -1.42 -1.10 5.64
C LEU A 56 -2.09 -2.48 5.48
N GLU A 57 -2.96 -2.86 6.43
CA GLU A 57 -3.78 -4.08 6.34
C GLU A 57 -4.69 -4.07 5.11
N ASP A 58 -5.34 -2.93 4.80
CA ASP A 58 -6.16 -2.80 3.59
C ASP A 58 -5.33 -3.02 2.31
N LEU A 59 -4.10 -2.48 2.26
CA LEU A 59 -3.21 -2.69 1.12
C LEU A 59 -2.76 -4.15 1.03
N GLU A 60 -2.38 -4.76 2.16
CA GLU A 60 -1.96 -6.15 2.21
C GLU A 60 -3.09 -7.08 1.71
N PHE A 61 -4.32 -6.86 2.19
CA PHE A 61 -5.49 -7.59 1.71
C PHE A 61 -5.74 -7.38 0.21
N TYR A 62 -5.60 -6.14 -0.28
CA TYR A 62 -5.73 -5.84 -1.69
C TYR A 62 -4.69 -6.58 -2.54
N LEU A 63 -3.42 -6.57 -2.12
CA LEU A 63 -2.36 -7.28 -2.82
C LEU A 63 -2.55 -8.80 -2.78
N HIS A 64 -3.03 -9.35 -1.67
CA HIS A 64 -3.38 -10.77 -1.61
C HIS A 64 -4.46 -11.19 -2.61
N TYR A 65 -5.40 -10.30 -2.91
CA TYR A 65 -6.50 -10.60 -3.83
C TYR A 65 -6.14 -10.35 -5.30
N TYR A 66 -5.38 -9.28 -5.58
CA TYR A 66 -5.14 -8.80 -6.94
C TYR A 66 -3.73 -9.09 -7.48
N ALA A 67 -2.73 -9.30 -6.62
CA ALA A 67 -1.38 -9.62 -7.08
C ALA A 67 -1.28 -11.09 -7.47
N ASP A 68 -0.72 -11.36 -8.66
CA ASP A 68 -0.42 -12.71 -9.13
C ASP A 68 1.07 -13.00 -8.93
N SER A 69 1.38 -14.26 -8.61
CA SER A 69 2.72 -14.86 -8.51
C SER A 69 3.63 -14.65 -9.72
N GLY A 70 3.06 -14.33 -10.90
CA GLY A 70 3.78 -14.02 -12.14
C GLY A 70 3.95 -12.54 -12.46
N MET A 71 3.45 -11.63 -11.61
CA MET A 71 3.62 -10.19 -11.83
C MET A 71 5.09 -9.78 -11.72
N THR A 72 5.51 -8.92 -12.62
CA THR A 72 6.78 -8.21 -12.52
C THR A 72 6.73 -7.13 -11.45
N ASP A 73 7.89 -6.71 -10.95
CA ASP A 73 7.97 -5.60 -9.99
C ASP A 73 7.37 -4.29 -10.56
N THR A 74 7.47 -4.07 -11.88
CA THR A 74 6.83 -2.92 -12.55
C THR A 74 5.30 -2.98 -12.48
N GLU A 75 4.71 -4.16 -12.70
CA GLU A 75 3.26 -4.36 -12.62
C GLU A 75 2.78 -4.27 -11.18
N LEU A 76 3.51 -4.86 -10.24
CA LEU A 76 3.22 -4.76 -8.80
C LEU A 76 3.29 -3.31 -8.32
N LYS A 77 4.33 -2.58 -8.72
CA LYS A 77 4.47 -1.14 -8.44
C LYS A 77 3.25 -0.37 -8.95
N LYS A 78 2.89 -0.59 -10.22
CA LYS A 78 1.73 0.06 -10.82
C LYS A 78 0.44 -0.25 -10.06
N LEU A 79 0.22 -1.51 -9.68
CA LEU A 79 -0.94 -1.94 -8.89
C LEU A 79 -1.02 -1.21 -7.54
N ILE A 80 0.11 -1.08 -6.85
CA ILE A 80 0.22 -0.35 -5.58
C ILE A 80 -0.07 1.14 -5.79
N SER A 81 0.57 1.79 -6.77
CA SER A 81 0.37 3.21 -7.05
C SER A 81 -1.09 3.51 -7.40
N GLU A 82 -1.71 2.69 -8.26
CA GLU A 82 -3.13 2.84 -8.63
C GLU A 82 -4.05 2.70 -7.42
N TRP A 83 -3.76 1.75 -6.52
CA TRP A 83 -4.49 1.63 -5.27
C TRP A 83 -4.34 2.88 -4.40
N ILE A 84 -3.11 3.36 -4.19
CA ILE A 84 -2.83 4.53 -3.35
C ILE A 84 -3.59 5.76 -3.87
N GLU A 85 -3.52 6.03 -5.18
CA GLU A 85 -4.19 7.18 -5.79
C GLU A 85 -5.72 7.05 -5.69
N ALA A 86 -6.28 5.86 -5.91
CA ALA A 86 -7.71 5.62 -5.73
C ALA A 86 -8.18 5.88 -4.28
N GLN A 87 -7.33 5.62 -3.28
CA GLN A 87 -7.63 5.94 -1.87
C GLN A 87 -7.58 7.44 -1.58
N LYS A 88 -6.69 8.19 -2.23
CA LYS A 88 -6.62 9.66 -2.11
C LYS A 88 -7.88 10.32 -2.68
N ASP A 89 -8.38 9.83 -3.81
CA ASP A 89 -9.56 10.37 -4.50
C ASP A 89 -10.87 10.10 -3.76
N LYS A 90 -11.03 8.95 -3.11
CA LYS A 90 -12.24 8.61 -2.33
C LYS A 90 -12.55 9.64 -1.23
N LYS A 91 -11.52 10.26 -0.62
CA LYS A 91 -11.71 11.33 0.38
C LYS A 91 -12.24 12.65 -0.20
N ILE A 92 -12.17 12.84 -1.52
CA ILE A 92 -12.73 14.03 -2.17
C ILE A 92 -14.26 13.90 -2.31
N ILE A 93 -14.77 12.68 -2.40
CA ILE A 93 -16.21 12.42 -2.66
C ILE A 93 -17.04 12.51 -1.38
N GLU A 94 -16.51 12.12 -0.22
CA GLU A 94 -17.23 12.18 1.07
C GLU A 94 -17.36 13.60 1.67
N LYS A 95 -16.88 14.64 0.97
CA LYS A 95 -16.97 16.05 1.38
C LYS A 95 -17.98 16.88 0.57
N LYS A 96 -18.82 16.25 -0.27
CA LYS A 96 -19.94 16.90 -0.98
C LYS A 96 -21.27 16.51 -0.37
#